data_AF-A0A2K0UUL7-F1
#
_entry.id   AF-A0A2K0UUL7-F1
#
_cell.length_a   1.000
_cell.length_b   1.000
_cell.length_c   1.000
_cell.angle_alpha   90.00
_cell.angle_beta   90.00
_cell.angle_gamma   90.00
#
_symmetry.space_group_name_H-M   'P 1'
#
loop_
_entity.id
_entity.type
_entity.pdbx_description
1 polymer ?
#
loop_
_entity_poly.entity_id
_entity_poly.type
_entity_poly.pdbx_seq_one_letter_code
_entity_poly.pdbx_strand_id
1 'polypeptide(L)'
;MTKDGMPLVDAVFTGHPSGMSLPGDAESITKPVSVAIGDRDIVTSMSQVNVMKETWKDLDTPTEVVVYPGAGHGFCVRVDEKIENLFQQSKEAEKQPLNWFATHFG
;
A
#
# COMPACT_ATOMS: atom_id res chain seq x y z
N MET A 1 -17.40 6.95 6.87
CA MET A 1 -18.28 8.04 6.38
C MET A 1 -18.35 9.12 7.45
N THR A 2 -18.42 10.39 7.07
CA THR A 2 -18.80 11.49 7.98
C THR A 2 -20.26 11.33 8.40
N LYS A 3 -20.72 12.18 9.34
CA LYS A 3 -22.14 12.22 9.74
C LYS A 3 -23.09 12.47 8.55
N ASP A 4 -22.59 13.14 7.51
CA ASP A 4 -23.34 13.50 6.30
C ASP A 4 -23.18 12.48 5.16
N GLY A 5 -22.62 11.31 5.45
CA GLY A 5 -22.45 10.24 4.45
C GLY A 5 -21.31 10.48 3.45
N MET A 6 -20.46 11.49 3.67
CA MET A 6 -19.29 11.70 2.83
C MET A 6 -18.16 10.73 3.20
N PRO A 7 -17.34 10.29 2.24
CA PRO A 7 -16.11 9.57 2.53
C PRO A 7 -15.19 10.36 3.47
N LEU A 8 -14.42 9.65 4.31
CA LEU A 8 -13.47 10.31 5.24
C LEU A 8 -12.19 10.78 4.57
N VAL A 9 -11.89 10.20 3.41
CA VAL A 9 -10.68 10.42 2.62
C VAL A 9 -11.04 10.34 1.15
N ASP A 10 -10.30 11.07 0.33
CA ASP A 10 -10.45 11.07 -1.11
C ASP A 10 -9.53 10.06 -1.81
N ALA A 11 -8.36 9.78 -1.21
CA ALA A 11 -7.43 8.72 -1.62
C ALA A 11 -6.59 8.26 -0.40
N VAL A 12 -6.02 7.06 -0.47
CA VAL A 12 -5.24 6.44 0.61
C VAL A 12 -3.91 5.93 0.08
N PHE A 13 -2.86 6.08 0.89
CA PHE A 13 -1.62 5.33 0.75
C PHE A 13 -1.33 4.61 2.07
N THR A 14 -0.78 3.40 1.99
CA THR A 14 -0.26 2.69 3.17
C THR A 14 1.06 1.98 2.85
N GLY A 15 2.04 2.13 3.75
CA GLY A 15 3.32 1.45 3.68
C GLY A 15 3.38 0.31 4.69
N HIS A 16 3.76 -0.87 4.24
CA HIS A 16 3.88 -2.11 5.02
C HIS A 16 2.70 -2.35 5.99
N PRO A 17 1.44 -2.34 5.52
CA PRO A 17 0.28 -2.50 6.39
C PRO A 17 0.30 -3.84 7.14
N SER A 18 -0.33 -3.85 8.31
CA SER A 18 -0.46 -5.02 9.18
C SER A 18 -1.89 -5.18 9.69
N GLY A 19 -2.26 -6.40 10.10
CA GLY A 19 -3.56 -6.65 10.75
C GLY A 19 -4.75 -6.61 9.79
N MET A 20 -4.52 -6.78 8.49
CA MET A 20 -5.57 -6.82 7.48
C MET A 20 -6.32 -8.14 7.52
N SER A 21 -7.64 -8.06 7.39
CA SER A 21 -8.57 -9.18 7.27
C SER A 21 -8.90 -9.41 5.80
N LEU A 22 -8.04 -10.15 5.10
CA LEU A 22 -8.19 -10.41 3.66
C LEU A 22 -9.03 -11.68 3.39
N PRO A 23 -9.89 -11.69 2.36
CA PRO A 23 -10.06 -10.63 1.36
C PRO A 23 -10.97 -9.47 1.79
N GLY A 24 -11.73 -9.58 2.88
CA GLY A 24 -12.81 -8.64 3.24
C GLY A 24 -12.41 -7.16 3.26
N ASP A 25 -11.25 -6.81 3.84
CA ASP A 25 -10.77 -5.42 3.84
C ASP A 25 -10.48 -4.92 2.41
N ALA A 26 -9.95 -5.77 1.55
CA ALA A 26 -9.65 -5.43 0.15
C ALA A 26 -10.93 -5.30 -0.70
N GLU A 27 -11.95 -6.13 -0.44
CA GLU A 27 -13.26 -6.08 -1.12
C GLU A 27 -14.04 -4.81 -0.75
N SER A 28 -13.83 -4.27 0.45
CA SER A 28 -14.57 -3.11 0.96
C SER A 28 -14.09 -1.75 0.43
N ILE A 29 -13.07 -1.73 -0.43
CA ILE A 29 -12.46 -0.51 -0.92
C ILE A 29 -13.37 0.23 -1.89
N THR A 30 -13.59 1.51 -1.59
CA THR A 30 -14.44 2.43 -2.38
C THR A 30 -13.73 3.73 -2.76
N LYS A 31 -12.45 3.87 -2.36
CA LYS A 31 -11.61 5.03 -2.63
C LYS A 31 -10.26 4.59 -3.17
N PRO A 32 -9.58 5.41 -3.99
CA PRO A 32 -8.27 5.07 -4.51
C PRO A 32 -7.29 4.67 -3.42
N VAL A 33 -6.67 3.49 -3.54
CA VAL A 33 -5.69 2.98 -2.56
C VAL A 33 -4.40 2.54 -3.22
N SER A 34 -3.27 3.02 -2.70
CA SER A 34 -1.93 2.56 -3.07
C SER A 34 -1.22 1.92 -1.87
N VAL A 35 -0.58 0.77 -2.10
CA VAL A 35 0.11 -0.02 -1.07
C VAL A 35 1.58 -0.21 -1.45
N ALA A 36 2.48 0.12 -0.53
CA ALA A 36 3.89 -0.27 -0.60
C ALA A 36 4.15 -1.46 0.31
N ILE A 37 4.62 -2.59 -0.20
CA ILE A 37 4.89 -3.80 0.61
C ILE A 37 6.19 -4.48 0.20
N GLY A 38 6.93 -5.03 1.16
CA GLY A 38 8.12 -5.81 0.90
C GLY A 38 7.82 -7.30 0.73
N ASP A 39 8.55 -8.02 -0.13
CA ASP A 39 8.35 -9.47 -0.31
C ASP A 39 8.92 -10.34 0.83
N ARG A 40 9.75 -9.74 1.70
CA ARG A 40 10.26 -10.35 2.94
C ARG A 40 9.55 -9.82 4.18
N ASP A 41 8.38 -9.20 4.02
CA ASP A 41 7.55 -8.77 5.14
C ASP A 41 7.07 -10.00 5.93
N ILE A 42 7.40 -10.03 7.22
CA ILE A 42 7.07 -11.13 8.14
C ILE A 42 5.66 -11.03 8.73
N VAL A 43 4.99 -9.88 8.55
CA VAL A 43 3.67 -9.57 9.08
C VAL A 43 2.59 -9.77 8.02
N THR A 44 2.86 -9.34 6.79
CA THR A 44 1.95 -9.50 5.65
C THR A 44 2.62 -10.39 4.62
N SER A 45 2.16 -11.63 4.50
CA SER A 45 2.78 -12.61 3.60
C SER A 45 2.52 -12.31 2.13
N MET A 46 3.37 -12.83 1.24
CA MET A 46 3.12 -12.74 -0.20
C MET A 46 1.82 -13.44 -0.66
N SER A 47 1.35 -14.46 0.08
CA SER A 47 0.03 -15.05 -0.22
C SER A 47 -1.10 -14.05 0.04
N GLN A 48 -1.03 -13.29 1.14
CA GLN A 48 -1.97 -12.22 1.43
C GLN A 48 -1.88 -11.09 0.40
N VAL A 49 -0.67 -10.67 0.02
CA VAL A 49 -0.44 -9.67 -1.05
C VAL A 49 -1.08 -10.14 -2.37
N ASN A 50 -0.94 -11.41 -2.72
CA ASN A 50 -1.54 -11.95 -3.95
C ASN A 50 -3.06 -12.00 -3.88
N VAL A 51 -3.65 -12.33 -2.72
CA VAL A 51 -5.11 -12.24 -2.51
C VAL A 51 -5.59 -10.81 -2.74
N MET A 52 -4.91 -9.81 -2.16
CA MET A 52 -5.25 -8.40 -2.36
C MET A 52 -5.17 -7.99 -3.84
N LYS A 53 -4.09 -8.36 -4.53
CA LYS A 53 -3.92 -8.07 -5.97
C LYS A 53 -5.01 -8.72 -6.83
N GLU A 54 -5.39 -9.96 -6.53
CA GLU A 54 -6.45 -10.65 -7.27
C GLU A 54 -7.82 -10.02 -6.98
N THR A 55 -8.13 -9.70 -5.72
CA THR A 55 -9.37 -9.01 -5.33
C THR A 55 -9.52 -7.65 -6.03
N TRP A 56 -8.43 -6.94 -6.28
CA TRP A 56 -8.45 -5.61 -6.89
C TRP A 56 -8.40 -5.60 -8.41
N LYS A 57 -8.12 -6.72 -9.05
CA LYS A 57 -7.93 -6.82 -10.50
C LYS A 57 -9.12 -6.29 -11.32
N ASP A 58 -10.32 -6.51 -10.81
CA ASP A 58 -11.59 -6.15 -11.47
C ASP A 58 -12.33 -4.99 -10.76
N LEU A 59 -11.65 -4.26 -9.87
CA LEU A 59 -12.25 -3.16 -9.13
C LEU A 59 -12.29 -1.88 -9.99
N ASP A 60 -13.46 -1.24 -10.11
CA ASP A 60 -13.60 0.06 -10.80
C ASP A 60 -12.83 1.20 -10.09
N THR A 61 -12.54 1.02 -8.80
CA THR A 61 -11.78 1.98 -8.01
C THR A 61 -10.28 1.81 -8.28
N PRO A 62 -9.53 2.91 -8.59
CA PRO A 62 -8.09 2.83 -8.80
C PRO A 62 -7.36 2.23 -7.62
N THR A 63 -6.56 1.19 -7.85
CA THR A 63 -5.76 0.55 -6.81
C THR A 63 -4.36 0.21 -7.32
N GLU A 64 -3.39 0.17 -6.40
CA GLU A 64 -2.01 -0.17 -6.70
C GLU A 64 -1.38 -0.97 -5.55
N VAL A 65 -0.62 -2.01 -5.89
CA VAL A 65 0.27 -2.71 -4.95
C VAL A 65 1.67 -2.79 -5.53
N VAL A 66 2.58 -2.00 -5.00
CA VAL A 66 4.01 -2.03 -5.34
C VAL A 66 4.72 -2.96 -4.37
N VAL A 67 5.34 -4.01 -4.92
CA VAL A 67 6.14 -4.97 -4.15
C VAL A 67 7.61 -4.62 -4.29
N TYR A 68 8.28 -4.37 -3.17
CA TYR A 68 9.70 -4.03 -3.08
C TYR A 68 10.52 -5.29 -2.78
N PRO A 69 11.30 -5.81 -3.76
CA PRO A 69 12.03 -7.07 -3.58
C PRO A 69 13.14 -6.95 -2.54
N GLY A 70 13.22 -7.92 -1.63
CA GLY A 70 14.17 -7.96 -0.52
C GLY A 70 13.80 -7.07 0.66
N ALA A 71 12.78 -6.23 0.56
CA ALA A 71 12.34 -5.36 1.64
C ALA A 71 11.55 -6.14 2.69
N GLY A 72 11.82 -5.84 3.97
CA GLY A 72 11.10 -6.41 5.10
C GLY A 72 10.07 -5.45 5.68
N HIS A 73 9.42 -5.88 6.76
CA HIS A 73 8.44 -5.06 7.47
C HIS A 73 9.06 -3.77 8.01
N GLY A 74 8.44 -2.62 7.72
CA GLY A 74 8.92 -1.31 8.16
C GLY A 74 9.94 -0.62 7.27
N PHE A 75 10.26 -1.17 6.10
CA PHE A 75 11.26 -0.57 5.21
C PHE A 75 10.95 0.90 4.83
N CYS A 76 9.67 1.30 4.84
CA CYS A 76 9.27 2.70 4.58
C CYS A 76 9.72 3.68 5.68
N VAL A 77 10.00 3.22 6.90
CA VAL A 77 10.26 4.12 8.07
C VAL A 77 11.40 3.69 8.99
N ARG A 78 11.92 2.47 8.86
CA ARG A 78 12.94 1.87 9.76
C ARG A 78 14.12 1.27 9.00
N VAL A 79 14.39 1.74 7.79
CA VAL A 79 15.48 1.20 6.97
C VAL A 79 16.86 1.49 7.57
N ASP A 80 17.78 0.53 7.47
CA ASP A 80 19.20 0.79 7.68
C ASP A 80 19.79 1.44 6.42
N GLU A 81 20.14 2.73 6.53
CA GLU A 81 20.66 3.52 5.42
C GLU A 81 22.00 2.98 4.86
N LYS A 82 22.70 2.13 5.60
CA LYS A 82 23.94 1.47 5.12
C LYS A 82 23.66 0.39 4.08
N ILE A 83 22.43 -0.12 4.01
CA ILE A 83 22.00 -1.08 3.00
C ILE A 83 21.44 -0.29 1.82
N GLU A 84 22.32 0.11 0.91
CA GLU A 84 22.04 1.05 -0.20
C GLU A 84 20.75 0.71 -0.98
N ASN A 85 20.56 -0.56 -1.33
CA ASN A 85 19.34 -1.00 -2.04
C ASN A 85 18.07 -0.75 -1.21
N LEU A 86 18.07 -1.12 0.07
CA LEU A 86 16.90 -0.91 0.92
C LEU A 86 16.66 0.58 1.16
N PHE A 87 17.74 1.36 1.33
CA PHE A 87 17.63 2.80 1.48
C PHE A 87 16.99 3.45 0.25
N GLN A 88 17.45 3.07 -0.94
CA GLN A 88 16.85 3.53 -2.20
C GLN A 88 15.37 3.13 -2.31
N GLN A 89 15.03 1.89 -1.97
CA GLN A 89 13.63 1.43 -1.95
C GLN A 89 12.77 2.21 -0.94
N SER A 90 13.32 2.59 0.21
CA SER A 90 12.60 3.45 1.18
C SER A 90 12.27 4.83 0.58
N LYS A 91 13.19 5.39 -0.22
CA LYS A 91 12.98 6.65 -0.94
C LYS A 91 11.98 6.53 -2.07
N GLU A 92 11.92 5.38 -2.72
CA GLU A 92 10.88 5.09 -3.72
C GLU A 92 9.51 4.95 -3.06
N ALA A 93 9.41 4.25 -1.92
CA ALA A 93 8.18 4.15 -1.16
C ALA A 93 7.72 5.50 -0.57
N GLU A 94 8.66 6.41 -0.25
CA GLU A 94 8.37 7.80 0.13
C GLU A 94 7.76 8.60 -1.04
N LYS A 95 8.21 8.35 -2.28
CA LYS A 95 7.69 9.03 -3.49
C LYS A 95 6.35 8.48 -3.97
N GLN A 96 6.06 7.22 -3.71
CA GLN A 96 4.81 6.57 -4.11
C GLN A 96 3.54 7.35 -3.68
N PRO A 97 3.35 7.76 -2.40
CA PRO A 97 2.19 8.57 -2.02
C PRO A 97 2.14 9.93 -2.72
N LEU A 98 3.29 10.56 -2.99
CA LEU A 98 3.32 11.86 -3.69
C LEU A 98 2.78 11.71 -5.11
N ASN A 99 3.23 10.68 -5.82
CA ASN A 99 2.75 10.38 -7.16
C ASN A 99 1.27 9.98 -7.15
N TRP A 100 0.87 9.13 -6.21
CA TRP A 100 -0.51 8.67 -6.06
C TRP A 100 -1.49 9.81 -5.78
N PHE A 101 -1.15 10.68 -4.83
CA PHE A 101 -2.01 11.80 -4.49
C PHE A 101 -2.04 12.85 -5.60
N ALA A 102 -0.93 13.08 -6.33
CA ALA A 102 -0.92 13.97 -7.48
C ALA A 102 -1.85 13.50 -8.62
N THR A 103 -2.12 12.19 -8.77
CA THR A 103 -3.07 11.69 -9.77
C THR A 103 -4.53 11.77 -9.34
N HIS A 104 -4.81 11.97 -8.05
CA HIS A 104 -6.16 11.99 -7.49
C HIS A 104 -6.60 13.34 -6.94
N PHE A 105 -5.66 14.23 -6.63
CA PHE A 105 -5.89 15.60 -6.18
C PHE A 105 -5.40 16.56 -7.26
N GLY A 106 -6.26 16.81 -8.25
CA GLY A 106 -6.07 17.79 -9.32
C GLY A 106 -7.27 18.72 -9.42
#